data_AF-A0A0R1DZA0-F1
#
_entry.id   AF-A0A0R1DZA0-F1
#
_cell.length_a   1.000
_cell.length_b   1.000
_cell.length_c   1.000
_cell.angle_alpha   90.00
_cell.angle_beta   90.00
_cell.angle_gamma   90.00
#
_symmetry.space_group_name_H-M   'P 1'
#
loop_
_entity.id
_entity.type
_entity.pdbx_description
1 polymer ?
#
loop_
_entity_poly.entity_id
_entity_poly.type
_entity_poly.pdbx_seq_one_letter_code
_entity_poly.pdbx_strand_id
1 'polypeptide(L)'
;MYPRNVTCYWTIRQKEVPTSKHAMIAVSQENQHKALVKRSIASFNKTSRSIRAWSDCTGERDHLIFYDGSSTNDPVLAKYCGGDWLPRVVSRGPEMLVAFHSSPFSAPLQQGIPNRGFELDVDILFTDSDSFDFAQGTKNLCEFHINASNPDDVLFSRRGRMGRIVSPRHTLPPNTTCTYHFHGYPGDLIWLSFTSYNLQILQQAIHDNNTLGRHPHGKL
;
A
#
# COMPACT_ATOMS: atom_id res chain seq x y z
N MET A 1 12.91 23.86 -0.24
CA MET A 1 11.63 24.57 0.01
C MET A 1 10.78 24.48 -1.25
N TYR A 2 9.52 24.05 -1.16
CA TYR A 2 8.59 23.95 -2.31
C TYR A 2 7.59 25.14 -2.32
N PRO A 3 7.08 25.55 -3.50
CA PRO A 3 6.07 26.60 -3.60
C PRO A 3 4.76 26.23 -2.89
N ARG A 4 3.95 27.24 -2.53
CA ARG A 4 2.61 27.05 -1.95
C ARG A 4 1.55 27.05 -3.04
N ASN A 5 0.43 26.37 -2.78
CA ASN A 5 -0.72 26.28 -3.70
C ASN A 5 -0.35 25.72 -5.08
N VAL A 6 0.59 24.77 -5.09
CA VAL A 6 0.99 24.03 -6.29
C VAL A 6 0.63 22.56 -6.16
N THR A 7 0.36 21.98 -7.32
CA THR A 7 0.18 20.54 -7.50
C THR A 7 1.26 20.03 -8.43
N CYS A 8 1.93 18.95 -8.05
CA CYS A 8 2.94 18.28 -8.85
C CYS A 8 2.54 16.82 -9.06
N TYR A 9 2.85 16.29 -10.23
CA TYR A 9 2.56 14.91 -10.63
C TYR A 9 3.85 14.21 -11.05
N TRP A 10 4.09 13.01 -10.51
CA TRP A 10 5.18 12.14 -10.94
C TRP A 10 4.63 10.78 -11.34
N THR A 11 4.74 10.45 -12.62
CA THR A 11 4.45 9.10 -13.12
C THR A 11 5.73 8.27 -13.03
N ILE A 12 5.73 7.29 -12.14
CA ILE A 12 6.78 6.28 -12.00
C ILE A 12 6.38 5.11 -12.88
N ARG A 13 7.32 4.63 -13.70
CA ARG A 13 7.06 3.53 -14.64
C ARG A 13 8.28 2.63 -14.78
N GLN A 14 8.04 1.32 -14.63
CA GLN A 14 8.96 0.31 -15.11
C GLN A 14 8.74 0.12 -16.61
N LYS A 15 9.71 0.53 -17.44
CA LYS A 15 9.57 0.52 -18.90
C LYS A 15 9.55 -0.89 -19.49
N GLU A 16 10.45 -1.73 -19.02
CA GLU A 16 10.65 -3.09 -19.52
C GLU A 16 10.45 -4.06 -18.36
N VAL A 17 9.50 -4.97 -18.52
CA VAL A 17 9.26 -6.06 -17.56
C VAL A 17 9.81 -7.33 -18.18
N PRO A 18 10.74 -8.05 -17.50
CA PRO A 18 11.24 -9.31 -18.00
C PRO A 18 10.11 -10.30 -18.30
N THR A 19 10.32 -11.17 -19.28
CA THR A 19 9.40 -12.28 -19.57
C THR A 19 9.17 -13.12 -18.31
N SER A 20 7.94 -13.63 -18.15
CA SER A 20 7.48 -14.39 -16.97
C SER A 20 7.58 -13.66 -15.63
N LYS A 21 7.80 -12.34 -15.63
CA LYS A 21 7.75 -11.51 -14.43
C LYS A 21 6.58 -10.54 -14.49
N HIS A 22 6.10 -10.21 -13.31
CA HIS A 22 5.16 -9.13 -13.07
C HIS A 22 5.86 -8.07 -12.23
N ALA A 23 5.78 -6.81 -12.66
CA ALA A 23 6.43 -5.69 -11.98
C ALA A 23 5.41 -4.86 -11.21
N MET A 24 5.79 -4.47 -10.00
CA MET A 24 5.07 -3.58 -9.10
C MET A 24 6.01 -2.44 -8.67
N ILE A 25 5.46 -1.25 -8.46
CA ILE A 25 6.21 -0.12 -7.93
C ILE A 25 5.89 0.02 -6.45
N ALA A 26 6.93 0.05 -5.62
CA ALA A 26 6.81 0.32 -4.21
C ALA A 26 7.38 1.70 -3.89
N VAL A 27 6.64 2.50 -3.13
CA VAL A 27 7.06 3.81 -2.63
C VAL A 27 6.96 3.83 -1.13
N SER A 28 8.04 4.23 -0.45
CA SER A 28 8.11 4.30 1.01
C SER A 28 9.01 5.42 1.47
N GLN A 29 9.00 5.72 2.76
CA GLN A 29 10.06 6.50 3.38
C GLN A 29 10.16 6.13 4.86
N GLU A 30 11.19 5.37 5.23
CA GLU A 30 11.37 4.88 6.60
C GLU A 30 12.08 5.89 7.52
N ASN A 31 12.81 6.86 6.95
CA ASN A 31 13.53 7.86 7.71
C ASN A 31 12.60 9.03 8.09
N GLN A 32 12.50 9.26 9.41
CA GLN A 32 11.63 10.30 9.98
C GLN A 32 11.97 11.72 9.55
N HIS A 33 13.19 11.95 9.07
CA HIS A 33 13.65 13.27 8.61
C HIS A 33 13.47 13.47 7.10
N LYS A 34 13.01 12.46 6.37
CA LYS A 34 12.87 12.47 4.90
C LYS A 34 11.42 12.48 4.43
N ALA A 35 10.47 12.02 5.25
CA ALA A 35 9.02 12.07 4.98
C ALA A 35 8.33 13.36 5.47
N LEU A 36 9.05 14.49 5.52
CA LEU A 36 8.59 15.71 6.20
C LEU A 36 7.55 16.49 5.38
N VAL A 37 6.32 15.98 5.30
CA VAL A 37 5.19 16.75 4.76
C VAL A 37 4.67 17.78 5.79
N LYS A 38 4.80 17.50 7.10
CA LYS A 38 4.81 18.47 8.24
C LYS A 38 4.99 17.70 9.56
N ARG A 39 5.98 18.04 10.40
CA ARG A 39 6.11 17.51 11.78
C ARG A 39 5.52 18.50 12.78
N SER A 40 4.72 18.05 13.74
CA SER A 40 4.35 18.87 14.91
C SER A 40 5.39 18.65 16.02
N ILE A 41 5.83 19.72 16.66
CA ILE A 41 6.86 19.71 17.73
C ILE A 41 6.41 18.91 18.97
N ALA A 42 5.11 18.63 19.11
CA ALA A 42 4.60 17.71 20.13
C ALA A 42 5.02 16.24 19.95
N SER A 43 5.67 15.88 18.84
CA SER A 43 6.06 14.48 18.53
C SER A 43 7.48 14.10 18.97
N PHE A 44 8.25 15.03 19.56
CA PHE A 44 9.64 14.75 19.97
C PHE A 44 9.77 13.86 21.22
N ASN A 45 8.68 13.63 21.97
CA ASN A 45 8.67 12.81 23.20
C ASN A 45 7.83 11.52 23.11
N LYS A 46 7.37 11.11 21.92
CA LYS A 46 6.61 9.86 21.76
C LYS A 46 7.54 8.72 21.32
N THR A 47 7.53 7.63 22.08
CA THR A 47 8.17 6.35 21.74
C THR A 47 7.47 5.63 20.57
N SER A 48 6.25 6.04 20.22
CA SER A 48 5.47 5.47 19.10
C SER A 48 5.54 6.35 17.85
N ARG A 49 5.88 5.73 16.71
CA ARG A 49 5.81 6.35 15.38
C ARG A 49 4.35 6.62 15.03
N SER A 50 4.04 7.84 14.58
CA SER A 50 2.69 8.22 14.16
C SER A 50 2.61 8.56 12.67
N ILE A 51 1.45 8.31 12.06
CA ILE A 51 1.15 8.64 10.67
C ILE A 51 -0.18 9.39 10.61
N ARG A 52 -0.30 10.37 9.70
CA ARG A 52 -1.54 11.02 9.33
C ARG A 52 -1.87 10.70 7.87
N ALA A 53 -2.98 10.04 7.68
CA ALA A 53 -3.43 9.57 6.38
C ALA A 53 -4.94 9.73 6.21
N TRP A 54 -5.42 9.61 4.98
CA TRP A 54 -6.86 9.58 4.65
C TRP A 54 -7.66 10.77 5.22
N SER A 55 -8.58 10.48 6.14
CA SER A 55 -9.48 11.45 6.79
C SER A 55 -8.73 12.52 7.58
N ASP A 56 -7.52 12.21 8.07
CA ASP A 56 -6.69 13.17 8.82
C ASP A 56 -6.10 14.26 7.92
N CYS A 57 -6.16 14.06 6.60
CA CYS A 57 -5.67 14.98 5.59
C CYS A 57 -6.74 15.98 5.20
N THR A 58 -7.00 16.91 6.12
CA THR A 58 -7.85 18.09 5.91
C THR A 58 -7.30 18.98 4.78
N GLY A 59 -8.17 19.75 4.11
CA GLY A 59 -7.81 20.56 2.94
C GLY A 59 -6.76 21.65 3.20
N GLU A 60 -6.47 21.92 4.48
CA GLU A 60 -5.48 22.93 4.91
C GLU A 60 -4.04 22.39 4.92
N ARG A 61 -3.84 21.09 4.72
CA ARG A 61 -2.53 20.43 4.82
C ARG A 61 -1.97 20.04 3.45
N ASP A 62 -0.66 20.15 3.34
CA ASP A 62 0.10 19.52 2.27
C ASP A 62 -0.11 18.01 2.32
N HIS A 63 -0.24 17.35 1.17
CA HIS A 63 -0.45 15.91 1.11
C HIS A 63 0.07 15.26 -0.18
N LEU A 64 0.35 13.97 -0.09
CA LEU A 64 0.70 13.07 -1.17
C LEU A 64 -0.47 12.12 -1.43
N ILE A 65 -0.75 11.83 -2.70
CA ILE A 65 -1.71 10.82 -3.14
C ILE A 65 -0.99 9.83 -4.04
N PHE A 66 -1.20 8.54 -3.79
CA PHE A 66 -0.62 7.44 -4.55
C PHE A 66 -1.74 6.75 -5.33
N TYR A 67 -1.63 6.72 -6.65
CA TYR A 67 -2.62 6.12 -7.55
C TYR A 67 -2.08 4.82 -8.16
N ASP A 68 -2.95 3.81 -8.26
CA ASP A 68 -2.63 2.49 -8.83
C ASP A 68 -2.64 2.48 -10.37
N GLY A 69 -1.78 3.28 -10.96
CA GLY A 69 -1.67 3.45 -12.40
C GLY A 69 -0.97 4.75 -12.77
N SER A 70 -1.14 5.20 -14.00
CA SER A 70 -0.43 6.35 -14.56
C SER A 70 -1.25 7.65 -14.54
N SER A 71 -2.51 7.61 -14.10
CA SER A 71 -3.43 8.76 -14.14
C SER A 71 -4.19 8.97 -12.83
N THR A 72 -4.77 10.16 -12.65
CA THR A 72 -5.62 10.49 -11.50
C THR A 72 -6.99 9.81 -11.53
N ASN A 73 -7.34 9.11 -12.62
CA ASN A 73 -8.56 8.32 -12.74
C ASN A 73 -8.38 6.90 -12.19
N ASP A 74 -7.14 6.51 -11.90
CA ASP A 74 -6.82 5.20 -11.35
C ASP A 74 -7.15 5.15 -9.84
N PRO A 75 -7.32 3.95 -9.24
CA PRO A 75 -7.66 3.82 -7.84
C PRO A 75 -6.64 4.48 -6.89
N VAL A 76 -7.10 5.15 -5.85
CA VAL A 76 -6.23 5.73 -4.82
C VAL A 76 -5.81 4.64 -3.83
N LEU A 77 -4.50 4.40 -3.74
CA LEU A 77 -3.89 3.45 -2.80
C LEU A 77 -3.70 4.05 -1.42
N ALA A 78 -3.30 5.33 -1.36
CA ALA A 78 -3.07 6.03 -0.10
C ALA A 78 -3.15 7.54 -0.28
N LYS A 79 -3.61 8.24 0.77
CA LYS A 79 -3.46 9.68 0.96
C LYS A 79 -2.65 9.94 2.24
N TYR A 80 -1.53 10.65 2.13
CA TYR A 80 -0.59 10.90 3.22
C TYR A 80 -0.38 12.40 3.43
N CYS A 81 -0.46 12.89 4.67
CA CYS A 81 -0.30 14.33 4.99
C CYS A 81 0.69 14.59 6.14
N GLY A 82 1.56 13.61 6.42
CA GLY A 82 2.65 13.75 7.37
C GLY A 82 2.65 12.66 8.44
N GLY A 83 3.67 12.69 9.29
CA GLY A 83 3.95 11.64 10.25
C GLY A 83 5.45 11.45 10.40
N ASP A 84 5.84 10.42 11.14
CA ASP A 84 7.24 10.05 11.33
C ASP A 84 7.76 9.11 10.23
N TRP A 85 6.91 8.54 9.38
CA TRP A 85 7.34 7.71 8.24
C TRP A 85 6.21 7.57 7.22
N LEU A 86 6.54 7.16 6.00
CA LEU A 86 5.59 6.74 4.98
C LEU A 86 5.69 5.21 4.82
N PRO A 87 4.61 4.49 5.15
CA PRO A 87 4.51 3.06 4.90
C PRO A 87 4.64 2.73 3.44
N ARG A 88 5.15 1.53 3.17
CA ARG A 88 5.34 1.04 1.81
C ARG A 88 3.98 0.94 1.12
N VAL A 89 3.77 1.80 0.14
CA VAL A 89 2.62 1.77 -0.78
C VAL A 89 3.09 1.10 -2.06
N VAL A 90 2.40 0.05 -2.47
CA VAL A 90 2.82 -0.77 -3.61
C VAL A 90 1.69 -0.77 -4.64
N SER A 91 1.99 -0.37 -5.88
CA SER A 91 1.05 -0.51 -7.00
C SER A 91 0.88 -1.96 -7.38
N ARG A 92 -0.27 -2.30 -7.93
CA ARG A 92 -0.49 -3.60 -8.54
C ARG A 92 0.29 -3.75 -9.83
N GLY A 93 0.45 -2.67 -10.60
CA GLY A 93 1.07 -2.71 -11.93
C GLY A 93 2.45 -2.05 -12.02
N PRO A 94 3.02 -2.01 -13.23
CA PRO A 94 4.34 -1.41 -13.50
C PRO A 94 4.30 0.12 -13.57
N GLU A 95 3.16 0.74 -13.23
CA GLU A 95 2.96 2.19 -13.24
C GLU A 95 2.33 2.63 -11.91
N MET A 96 2.80 3.77 -11.41
CA MET A 96 2.25 4.47 -10.25
C MET A 96 2.33 5.97 -10.48
N LEU A 97 1.27 6.69 -10.16
CA LEU A 97 1.23 8.14 -10.17
C LEU A 97 1.26 8.62 -8.73
N VAL A 98 2.22 9.49 -8.43
CA VAL A 98 2.31 10.21 -7.16
C VAL A 98 1.92 11.66 -7.41
N ALA A 99 0.92 12.16 -6.70
CA ALA A 99 0.50 13.55 -6.75
C ALA A 99 0.84 14.24 -5.42
N PHE A 100 1.53 15.37 -5.47
CA PHE A 100 1.74 16.24 -4.31
C PHE A 100 0.88 17.48 -4.44
N HIS A 101 0.12 17.79 -3.40
CA HIS A 101 -0.65 19.01 -3.28
C HIS A 101 -0.13 19.81 -2.09
N SER A 102 0.25 21.06 -2.34
CA SER A 102 0.60 22.01 -1.29
C SER A 102 -0.57 22.96 -1.00
N SER A 103 -0.86 23.18 0.27
CA SER A 103 -1.94 24.05 0.73
C SER A 103 -1.52 25.52 0.70
N PRO A 104 -2.42 26.46 0.34
CA PRO A 104 -2.18 27.89 0.49
C PRO A 104 -2.16 28.35 1.97
N PHE A 105 -2.83 27.62 2.86
CA PHE A 105 -3.03 27.97 4.27
C PHE A 105 -2.11 27.22 5.23
N SER A 106 -1.28 26.32 4.71
CA SER A 106 -0.35 25.57 5.56
C SER A 106 0.63 26.54 6.22
N ALA A 107 0.42 26.78 7.52
CA ALA A 107 1.18 27.75 8.30
C ALA A 107 2.70 27.56 8.12
N PRO A 108 3.48 28.65 7.97
CA PRO A 108 4.94 28.57 8.00
C PRO A 108 5.37 27.89 9.30
N LEU A 109 6.27 26.91 9.21
CA LEU A 109 6.80 26.26 10.39
C LEU A 109 7.55 27.30 11.25
N GLN A 110 7.46 27.13 12.57
CA GLN A 110 8.22 27.90 13.53
C GLN A 110 9.70 27.96 13.10
N GLN A 111 10.29 29.15 13.21
CA GLN A 111 11.62 29.48 12.72
C GLN A 111 12.66 28.44 13.18
N GLY A 112 13.45 27.91 12.23
CA GLY A 112 14.63 27.08 12.54
C GLY A 112 14.69 25.70 11.88
N ILE A 113 13.61 25.18 11.29
CA ILE A 113 13.64 23.91 10.53
C ILE A 113 13.57 24.22 9.03
N PRO A 114 14.67 24.09 8.27
CA PRO A 114 14.63 24.33 6.83
C PRO A 114 13.72 23.30 6.15
N ASN A 115 12.73 23.78 5.39
CA ASN A 115 11.87 22.95 4.55
C ASN A 115 12.72 22.20 3.52
N ARG A 116 13.04 20.92 3.79
CA ARG A 116 13.72 20.03 2.83
C ARG A 116 12.78 19.34 1.86
N GLY A 117 11.47 19.61 1.93
CA GLY A 117 10.49 18.90 1.14
C GLY A 117 10.30 17.47 1.65
N PHE A 118 10.03 16.56 0.74
CA PHE A 118 9.98 15.13 1.02
C PHE A 118 10.94 14.41 0.07
N GLU A 119 11.45 13.28 0.52
CA GLU A 119 12.24 12.33 -0.25
C GLU A 119 11.51 10.99 -0.17
N LEU A 120 11.28 10.36 -1.31
CA LEU A 120 10.59 9.07 -1.40
C LEU A 120 11.58 8.03 -1.91
N ASP A 121 11.61 6.89 -1.22
CA ASP A 121 12.34 5.72 -1.67
C ASP A 121 11.42 4.95 -2.63
N VAL A 122 11.94 4.64 -3.83
CA VAL A 122 11.21 3.93 -4.88
C VAL A 122 11.92 2.62 -5.18
N ASP A 123 11.22 1.51 -5.00
CA ASP A 123 11.69 0.17 -5.32
C ASP A 123 10.83 -0.45 -6.42
N ILE A 124 11.44 -1.27 -7.27
CA ILE A 124 10.72 -2.11 -8.23
C ILE A 124 10.68 -3.54 -7.69
N LEU A 125 9.47 -4.07 -7.49
CA LEU A 125 9.27 -5.43 -7.02
C LEU A 125 8.88 -6.31 -8.20
N PHE A 126 9.61 -7.40 -8.40
CA PHE A 126 9.27 -8.43 -9.37
C PHE A 126 8.72 -9.67 -8.66
N THR A 127 7.65 -10.23 -9.21
CA THR A 127 7.15 -11.56 -8.86
C THR A 127 6.94 -12.38 -10.15
N ASP A 128 6.72 -13.67 -10.03
CA ASP A 128 6.40 -14.51 -11.18
C ASP A 128 5.00 -14.17 -11.71
N SER A 129 4.84 -14.11 -13.02
CA SER A 129 3.57 -13.71 -13.65
C SER A 129 2.41 -14.69 -13.37
N ASP A 130 2.73 -15.93 -13.02
CA ASP A 130 1.78 -16.99 -12.67
C ASP A 130 1.61 -17.15 -11.15
N SER A 131 2.17 -16.24 -10.35
CA SER A 131 2.01 -16.22 -8.89
C SER A 131 0.65 -15.65 -8.47
N PHE A 132 0.28 -15.94 -7.22
CA PHE A 132 -0.88 -15.34 -6.55
C PHE A 132 -0.50 -14.13 -5.68
N ASP A 133 0.67 -13.54 -5.91
CA ASP A 133 1.16 -12.39 -5.15
C ASP A 133 0.43 -11.08 -5.50
N PHE A 134 -0.35 -11.04 -6.58
CA PHE A 134 -1.04 -9.85 -7.05
C PHE A 134 -2.38 -10.20 -7.70
N ALA A 135 -3.36 -9.29 -7.59
CA ALA A 135 -4.65 -9.47 -8.23
C ALA A 135 -4.50 -9.40 -9.76
N GLN A 136 -4.70 -10.54 -10.43
CA GLN A 136 -4.66 -10.63 -11.89
C GLN A 136 -5.99 -10.10 -12.43
N GLY A 137 -5.98 -8.99 -13.18
CA GLY A 137 -7.20 -8.45 -13.80
C GLY A 137 -7.25 -6.93 -13.92
N THR A 138 -8.47 -6.41 -14.06
CA THR A 138 -8.75 -4.98 -14.24
C THR A 138 -8.57 -4.20 -12.94
N LYS A 139 -8.44 -2.87 -13.05
CA LYS A 139 -7.98 -2.04 -11.92
C LYS A 139 -8.88 -2.09 -10.67
N ASN A 140 -10.15 -2.45 -10.81
CA ASN A 140 -11.11 -2.44 -9.70
C ASN A 140 -11.47 -3.84 -9.18
N LEU A 141 -10.87 -4.89 -9.75
CA LEU A 141 -11.18 -6.27 -9.41
C LEU A 141 -10.03 -6.89 -8.62
N CYS A 142 -10.35 -7.50 -7.47
CA CYS A 142 -9.41 -8.30 -6.69
C CYS A 142 -9.91 -9.75 -6.66
N GLU A 143 -9.52 -10.53 -7.66
CA GLU A 143 -9.93 -11.92 -7.80
C GLU A 143 -8.72 -12.82 -8.06
N PHE A 144 -8.74 -14.01 -7.46
CA PHE A 144 -7.69 -15.01 -7.58
C PHE A 144 -8.32 -16.35 -7.97
N HIS A 145 -7.80 -16.95 -9.03
CA HIS A 145 -8.25 -18.26 -9.50
C HIS A 145 -7.16 -19.31 -9.27
N ILE A 146 -7.40 -20.20 -8.31
CA ILE A 146 -6.46 -21.27 -7.96
C ILE A 146 -6.93 -22.54 -8.66
N ASN A 147 -6.21 -22.94 -9.71
CA ASN A 147 -6.56 -24.07 -10.54
C ASN A 147 -5.76 -25.33 -10.16
N ALA A 148 -6.47 -26.37 -9.73
CA ALA A 148 -5.94 -27.67 -9.34
C ALA A 148 -6.14 -28.76 -10.42
N SER A 149 -6.75 -28.40 -11.55
CA SER A 149 -7.14 -29.33 -12.63
C SER A 149 -5.98 -29.74 -13.53
N ASN A 150 -4.92 -28.93 -13.63
CA ASN A 150 -3.71 -29.26 -14.40
C ASN A 150 -2.49 -29.24 -13.47
N PRO A 151 -2.29 -30.25 -12.61
CA PRO A 151 -1.12 -30.29 -11.74
C PRO A 151 0.15 -30.46 -12.58
N ASP A 152 1.18 -29.65 -12.31
CA ASP A 152 2.53 -29.93 -12.81
C ASP A 152 2.97 -31.27 -12.19
N ASP A 153 3.12 -32.32 -12.98
CA ASP A 153 3.46 -33.66 -12.48
C ASP A 153 4.99 -33.81 -12.29
N VAL A 154 5.54 -32.99 -11.40
CA VAL A 154 6.93 -33.10 -10.96
C VAL A 154 6.94 -33.83 -9.63
N LEU A 155 7.84 -34.82 -9.45
CA LEU A 155 7.90 -35.76 -8.31
C LEU A 155 7.77 -35.13 -6.89
N PHE A 156 7.98 -33.82 -6.75
CA PHE A 156 7.93 -33.08 -5.49
C PHE A 156 7.09 -31.78 -5.53
N SER A 157 6.44 -31.45 -6.65
CA SER A 157 5.65 -30.22 -6.81
C SER A 157 4.23 -30.57 -7.21
N ARG A 158 3.27 -30.52 -6.26
CA ARG A 158 1.84 -30.62 -6.58
C ARG A 158 1.26 -29.23 -6.82
N ARG A 159 1.88 -28.46 -7.73
CA ARG A 159 1.46 -27.09 -8.05
C ARG A 159 -0.04 -27.11 -8.40
N GLY A 160 -0.83 -26.23 -7.78
CA GLY A 160 -2.28 -26.18 -7.94
C GLY A 160 -3.09 -27.06 -6.98
N ARG A 161 -2.62 -28.25 -6.60
CA ARG A 161 -3.31 -29.14 -5.63
C ARG A 161 -2.86 -28.96 -4.19
N MET A 162 -1.68 -28.39 -3.99
CA MET A 162 -1.16 -28.00 -2.68
C MET A 162 -0.34 -26.72 -2.84
N GLY A 163 -0.43 -25.81 -1.87
CA GLY A 163 0.34 -24.58 -1.91
C GLY A 163 0.09 -23.69 -0.70
N ARG A 164 0.82 -22.58 -0.65
CA ARG A 164 0.62 -21.53 0.33
C ARG A 164 0.03 -20.31 -0.35
N ILE A 165 -1.08 -19.82 0.18
CA ILE A 165 -1.69 -18.57 -0.25
C ILE A 165 -1.21 -17.48 0.69
N VAL A 166 -0.77 -16.36 0.13
CA VAL A 166 -0.42 -15.15 0.86
C VAL A 166 -1.36 -14.03 0.46
N SER A 167 -1.56 -13.06 1.34
CA SER A 167 -2.24 -11.81 0.98
C SER A 167 -1.53 -11.13 -0.20
N PRO A 168 -2.24 -10.35 -1.02
CA PRO A 168 -1.63 -9.61 -2.12
C PRO A 168 -0.44 -8.77 -1.61
N ARG A 169 0.66 -8.78 -2.37
CA ARG A 169 1.89 -8.05 -2.06
C ARG A 169 1.84 -6.59 -2.51
N HIS A 170 0.79 -6.21 -3.25
CA HIS A 170 0.49 -4.82 -3.54
C HIS A 170 -0.47 -4.23 -2.50
N THR A 171 -0.49 -2.90 -2.40
CA THR A 171 -1.48 -2.20 -1.59
C THR A 171 -2.85 -2.35 -2.23
N LEU A 172 -3.85 -2.65 -1.42
CA LEU A 172 -5.24 -2.68 -1.84
C LEU A 172 -5.88 -1.31 -1.59
N PRO A 173 -6.61 -0.73 -2.57
CA PRO A 173 -7.43 0.44 -2.33
C PRO A 173 -8.39 0.22 -1.14
N PRO A 174 -8.81 1.29 -0.44
CA PRO A 174 -9.80 1.17 0.62
C PRO A 174 -11.10 0.58 0.07
N ASN A 175 -11.83 -0.15 0.92
CA ASN A 175 -13.08 -0.84 0.57
C ASN A 175 -12.93 -1.89 -0.54
N THR A 176 -11.75 -2.51 -0.67
CA THR A 176 -11.51 -3.64 -1.58
C THR A 176 -11.83 -4.95 -0.88
N THR A 177 -12.60 -5.82 -1.56
CA THR A 177 -12.80 -7.22 -1.17
C THR A 177 -12.06 -8.10 -2.17
N CYS A 178 -11.21 -9.00 -1.66
CA CYS A 178 -10.50 -9.96 -2.50
C CYS A 178 -11.15 -11.34 -2.40
N THR A 179 -11.51 -11.91 -3.55
CA THR A 179 -12.18 -13.21 -3.64
C THR A 179 -11.23 -14.26 -4.20
N TYR A 180 -11.17 -15.43 -3.54
CA TYR A 180 -10.36 -16.57 -3.97
C TYR A 180 -11.28 -17.69 -4.46
N HIS A 181 -11.15 -18.07 -5.73
CA HIS A 181 -11.90 -19.14 -6.37
C HIS A 181 -11.01 -20.37 -6.54
N PHE A 182 -11.40 -21.47 -5.91
CA PHE A 182 -10.70 -22.75 -6.02
C PHE A 182 -11.39 -23.62 -7.05
N HIS A 183 -10.63 -24.08 -8.04
CA HIS A 183 -11.12 -24.94 -9.13
C HIS A 183 -10.43 -26.30 -9.02
N GLY A 184 -11.21 -27.37 -8.93
CA GLY A 184 -10.73 -28.75 -8.85
C GLY A 184 -11.66 -29.71 -9.58
N TYR A 185 -11.37 -31.00 -9.51
CA TYR A 185 -12.22 -32.03 -10.10
C TYR A 185 -13.47 -32.31 -9.25
N PRO A 186 -14.55 -32.83 -9.85
CA PRO A 186 -15.69 -33.31 -9.09
C PRO A 186 -15.25 -34.35 -8.04
N GLY A 187 -15.53 -34.07 -6.75
CA GLY A 187 -15.14 -34.92 -5.63
C GLY A 187 -13.87 -34.49 -4.90
N ASP A 188 -13.12 -33.49 -5.40
CA ASP A 188 -12.00 -32.91 -4.67
C ASP A 188 -12.49 -32.16 -3.42
N LEU A 189 -11.71 -32.27 -2.33
CA LEU A 189 -11.95 -31.56 -1.07
C LEU A 189 -10.85 -30.53 -0.82
N ILE A 190 -11.26 -29.31 -0.47
CA ILE A 190 -10.34 -28.21 -0.17
C ILE A 190 -10.08 -28.16 1.33
N TRP A 191 -8.81 -28.21 1.72
CA TRP A 191 -8.36 -28.04 3.09
C TRP A 191 -7.61 -26.71 3.23
N LEU A 192 -8.09 -25.85 4.14
CA LEU A 192 -7.46 -24.56 4.44
C LEU A 192 -6.97 -24.53 5.88
N SER A 193 -5.74 -24.07 6.07
CA SER A 193 -5.14 -23.85 7.39
C SER A 193 -4.42 -22.50 7.40
N PHE A 194 -4.75 -21.65 8.38
CA PHE A 194 -4.10 -20.36 8.55
C PHE A 194 -2.82 -20.54 9.37
N THR A 195 -1.70 -20.00 8.85
CA THR A 195 -0.38 -20.09 9.50
C THR A 195 0.08 -18.77 10.10
N SER A 196 -0.42 -17.65 9.59
CA SER A 196 -0.11 -16.31 10.08
C SER A 196 -1.21 -15.34 9.68
N TYR A 197 -1.50 -14.38 10.56
CA TYR A 197 -2.43 -13.29 10.29
C TYR A 197 -1.88 -12.01 10.92
N ASN A 198 -1.67 -10.98 10.10
CA ASN A 198 -1.30 -9.65 10.55
C ASN A 198 -1.97 -8.62 9.64
N LEU A 199 -2.74 -7.71 10.23
CA LEU A 199 -3.49 -6.69 9.49
C LEU A 199 -2.88 -5.31 9.78
N GLN A 200 -2.22 -4.74 8.79
CA GLN A 200 -1.63 -3.41 8.89
C GLN A 200 -2.53 -2.40 8.18
N ILE A 201 -3.53 -1.88 8.90
CA ILE A 201 -4.42 -0.86 8.33
C ILE A 201 -3.70 0.48 8.39
N LEU A 202 -3.54 1.13 7.23
CA LEU A 202 -3.39 2.59 7.16
C LEU A 202 -4.73 3.20 7.58
N GLN A 203 -5.06 3.13 8.86
CA GLN A 203 -6.41 3.39 9.35
C GLN A 203 -6.81 4.86 9.14
N GLN A 204 -8.04 5.06 8.67
CA GLN A 204 -8.81 6.25 9.02
C GLN A 204 -9.02 6.21 10.54
N ALA A 205 -8.53 7.20 11.27
CA ALA A 205 -8.97 7.38 12.65
C ALA A 205 -10.46 7.77 12.60
N ILE A 206 -11.35 6.79 12.70
CA ILE A 206 -12.74 7.06 13.08
C ILE A 206 -12.64 7.50 14.54
N HIS A 207 -12.74 8.81 14.74
CA HIS A 207 -12.85 9.42 16.05
C HIS A 207 -14.24 9.10 16.61
N ASP A 208 -14.44 7.86 17.04
CA ASP A 208 -15.53 7.56 17.96
C ASP A 208 -15.10 8.09 19.33
N ASN A 209 -15.54 9.32 19.61
CA ASN A 209 -15.59 9.86 20.95
C ASN A 209 -16.59 9.01 21.74
N ASN A 210 -16.14 7.87 22.28
CA ASN A 210 -16.56 7.35 23.59
C ASN A 210 -15.80 6.07 23.97
N THR A 211 -15.28 6.09 25.20
CA THR A 211 -14.94 4.95 26.06
C THR A 211 -13.72 4.07 25.72
N LEU A 212 -12.59 4.47 26.33
CA LEU A 212 -11.73 3.66 27.22
C LEU A 212 -11.72 2.12 27.01
N GLY A 213 -10.60 1.57 26.50
CA GLY A 213 -10.16 0.23 26.91
C GLY A 213 -9.49 -0.66 25.87
N ARG A 214 -8.19 -0.95 26.13
CA ARG A 214 -7.47 -2.21 25.89
C ARG A 214 -7.15 -2.68 24.45
N HIS A 215 -5.84 -2.77 24.20
CA HIS A 215 -5.23 -3.84 23.39
C HIS A 215 -5.84 -5.22 23.72
N PRO A 216 -5.87 -6.14 22.74
CA PRO A 216 -4.87 -7.21 22.83
C PRO A 216 -4.33 -7.71 21.48
N HIS A 217 -3.10 -8.21 21.55
CA HIS A 217 -2.59 -9.27 20.68
C HIS A 217 -3.60 -10.41 20.57
N GLY A 218 -3.89 -10.86 19.35
CA GLY A 218 -4.64 -12.09 19.08
C GLY A 218 -3.82 -13.01 18.18
N LYS A 219 -3.22 -14.05 18.78
CA LYS A 219 -2.85 -15.29 18.08
C LYS A 219 -4.13 -16.09 17.80
N LEU A 220 -4.20 -16.68 16.61
CA LEU A 220 -4.95 -17.90 16.31
C LEU A 220 -3.98 -18.86 15.65
#